data_AF-A0A4R6QU08-F1
#
_entry.id   AF-A0A4R6QU08-F1
#
_cell.length_a   1.000
_cell.length_b   1.000
_cell.length_c   1.000
_cell.angle_alpha   90.00
_cell.angle_beta   90.00
_cell.angle_gamma   90.00
#
_symmetry.space_group_name_H-M   'P 1'
#
loop_
_entity.id
_entity.type
_entity.pdbx_description
1 polymer ?
#
loop_
_entity_poly.entity_id
_entity_poly.type
_entity_poly.pdbx_seq_one_letter_code
_entity_poly.pdbx_strand_id
1 'polypeptide(L)'
;MSPDHTTRTAEPGTTPRTALLLVDLQEAFFEAPGLAAARADVLAAVGALADGAREAGAPILLVTTEHSRDRSTWTLSMLDDDQGYLFHGDPSTAVVHELDTSGMTGVEKTRDSAWFGTDLALRLRNLGVDRVLIAGVSTHACIAQTARDAYAHNVRAAVVEDAVADERTEHMRTVLDLLVGDRQAELVTLEDALARLRS
;
A
#
# COMPACT_ATOMS: atom_id res chain seq x y z
N MET A 1 -5.01 -35.62 34.61
CA MET A 1 -6.10 -35.22 33.71
C MET A 1 -5.57 -34.11 32.83
N SER A 2 -5.06 -34.46 31.66
CA SER A 2 -4.57 -33.48 30.68
C SER A 2 -5.75 -32.88 29.92
N PRO A 3 -5.85 -31.56 29.75
CA PRO A 3 -6.81 -31.00 28.83
C PRO A 3 -6.33 -31.30 27.41
N ASP A 4 -7.21 -31.96 26.67
CA ASP A 4 -7.10 -32.26 25.26
C ASP A 4 -6.99 -30.94 24.48
N HIS A 5 -5.81 -30.64 23.95
CA HIS A 5 -5.62 -29.55 22.99
C HIS A 5 -6.07 -30.07 21.63
N THR A 6 -7.38 -29.94 21.38
CA THR A 6 -7.93 -30.10 20.04
C THR A 6 -7.36 -28.98 19.19
N THR A 7 -6.28 -29.28 18.47
CA THR A 7 -5.72 -28.43 17.42
C THR A 7 -6.82 -28.16 16.41
N ARG A 8 -7.35 -26.93 16.39
CA ARG A 8 -8.23 -26.48 15.32
C ARG A 8 -7.38 -26.36 14.05
N THR A 9 -7.29 -27.45 13.30
CA THR A 9 -6.80 -27.44 11.92
C THR A 9 -7.65 -26.46 11.11
N ALA A 10 -7.01 -25.47 10.49
CA ALA A 10 -7.66 -24.61 9.52
C ALA A 10 -8.24 -25.47 8.38
N GLU A 11 -9.49 -25.22 8.01
CA GLU A 11 -10.17 -25.90 6.91
C GLU A 11 -9.40 -25.64 5.59
N PRO A 12 -8.92 -26.69 4.88
CA PRO A 12 -8.32 -26.53 3.57
C PRO A 12 -9.44 -26.36 2.53
N GLY A 13 -9.58 -25.16 1.95
CA GLY A 13 -10.57 -24.96 0.87
C GLY A 13 -10.90 -23.55 0.39
N THR A 14 -10.33 -22.48 0.96
CA THR A 14 -10.58 -21.13 0.44
C THR A 14 -9.48 -20.75 -0.55
N THR A 15 -9.84 -20.46 -1.80
CA THR A 15 -8.94 -19.83 -2.78
C THR A 15 -8.39 -18.55 -2.14
N PRO A 16 -7.05 -18.35 -2.10
CA PRO A 16 -6.48 -17.12 -1.57
C PRO A 16 -7.08 -15.91 -2.26
N ARG A 17 -7.50 -14.91 -1.50
CA ARG A 17 -8.13 -13.72 -2.05
C ARG A 17 -7.15 -12.56 -1.99
N THR A 18 -6.83 -12.02 -3.16
CA THR A 18 -5.92 -10.89 -3.30
C THR A 18 -6.69 -9.57 -3.29
N ALA A 19 -6.15 -8.56 -2.61
CA ALA A 19 -6.55 -7.16 -2.77
C ALA A 19 -5.41 -6.32 -3.34
N LEU A 20 -5.75 -5.21 -3.99
CA LEU A 20 -4.80 -4.20 -4.44
C LEU A 20 -4.79 -3.03 -3.45
N LEU A 21 -3.61 -2.67 -2.94
CA LEU A 21 -3.38 -1.46 -2.16
C LEU A 21 -2.66 -0.43 -3.04
N LEU A 22 -3.31 0.70 -3.27
CA LEU A 22 -2.75 1.86 -3.96
C LEU A 22 -2.42 2.93 -2.93
N VAL A 23 -1.15 3.23 -2.71
CA VAL A 23 -0.68 4.01 -1.56
C VAL A 23 -0.14 5.37 -1.97
N ASP A 24 -0.70 6.42 -1.36
CA ASP A 24 -0.20 7.80 -1.38
C ASP A 24 -0.02 8.38 -2.80
N LEU A 25 -0.91 8.02 -3.72
CA LEU A 25 -0.98 8.58 -5.09
C LEU A 25 -1.64 9.96 -5.09
N GLN A 26 -1.13 10.88 -4.27
CA GLN A 26 -1.64 12.24 -4.10
C GLN A 26 -0.70 13.25 -4.77
N GLU A 27 -1.24 14.36 -5.27
CA GLU A 27 -0.51 15.37 -6.05
C GLU A 27 0.77 15.86 -5.34
N ALA A 28 0.71 16.07 -4.02
CA ALA A 28 1.84 16.51 -3.20
C ALA A 28 3.09 15.63 -3.31
N PHE A 29 2.94 14.30 -3.43
CA PHE A 29 4.09 13.40 -3.52
C PHE A 29 4.83 13.55 -4.84
N PHE A 30 4.13 13.92 -5.91
CA PHE A 30 4.70 14.13 -7.24
C PHE A 30 5.24 15.54 -7.48
N GLU A 31 5.29 16.40 -6.44
CA GLU A 31 6.01 17.68 -6.49
C GLU A 31 7.53 17.50 -6.35
N ALA A 32 7.96 16.38 -5.74
CA ALA A 32 9.38 16.06 -5.58
C ALA A 32 10.01 15.66 -6.93
N PRO A 33 11.21 16.16 -7.32
CA PRO A 33 11.74 15.99 -8.67
C PRO A 33 11.89 14.53 -9.15
N GLY A 34 12.34 13.62 -8.29
CA GLY A 34 12.49 12.21 -8.61
C GLY A 34 11.14 11.54 -8.86
N LEU A 35 10.16 11.80 -7.99
CA LEU A 35 8.80 11.29 -8.16
C LEU A 35 8.08 11.92 -9.35
N ALA A 36 8.27 13.23 -9.59
CA ALA A 36 7.74 13.92 -10.75
C ALA A 36 8.25 13.28 -12.07
N ALA A 37 9.53 12.92 -12.12
CA ALA A 37 10.12 12.24 -13.27
C ALA A 37 9.57 10.83 -13.48
N ALA A 38 9.22 10.13 -12.40
CA ALA A 38 8.64 8.77 -12.45
C ALA A 38 7.11 8.75 -12.63
N ARG A 39 6.43 9.90 -12.51
CA ARG A 39 4.95 10.00 -12.49
C ARG A 39 4.28 9.26 -13.63
N ALA A 40 4.71 9.50 -14.88
CA ALA A 40 4.06 8.93 -16.05
C ALA A 40 4.13 7.39 -16.06
N ASP A 41 5.31 6.83 -15.80
CA ASP A 41 5.54 5.39 -15.84
C ASP A 41 4.82 4.66 -14.70
N VAL A 42 4.93 5.19 -13.48
CA VAL A 42 4.29 4.61 -12.29
C VAL A 42 2.77 4.65 -12.41
N LEU A 43 2.20 5.78 -12.84
CA LEU A 43 0.74 5.92 -12.96
C LEU A 43 0.18 5.07 -14.10
N ALA A 44 0.95 4.84 -15.18
CA ALA A 44 0.57 3.89 -16.21
C ALA A 44 0.47 2.45 -15.67
N ALA A 45 1.47 2.01 -14.89
CA ALA A 45 1.45 0.68 -14.28
C ALA A 45 0.35 0.54 -13.21
N VAL A 46 0.15 1.57 -12.38
CA VAL A 46 -0.96 1.64 -11.40
C VAL A 46 -2.31 1.54 -12.10
N GLY A 47 -2.52 2.27 -13.20
CA GLY A 47 -3.77 2.23 -13.96
C GLY A 47 -4.07 0.82 -14.46
N ALA A 48 -3.06 0.15 -15.04
CA ALA A 48 -3.18 -1.24 -15.48
C ALA A 48 -3.53 -2.20 -14.32
N LEU A 49 -2.93 -2.03 -13.14
CA LEU A 49 -3.28 -2.81 -11.95
C LEU A 49 -4.72 -2.55 -11.50
N ALA A 50 -5.16 -1.29 -11.49
CA ALA A 50 -6.51 -0.93 -11.09
C ALA A 50 -7.55 -1.56 -12.03
N ASP A 51 -7.31 -1.52 -13.35
CA ASP A 51 -8.18 -2.15 -14.34
C ASP A 51 -8.20 -3.66 -14.21
N GLY A 52 -7.02 -4.30 -14.08
CA GLY A 52 -6.93 -5.74 -13.85
C GLY A 52 -7.63 -6.19 -12.56
N ALA A 53 -7.56 -5.38 -11.49
CA ALA A 53 -8.24 -5.66 -10.24
C ALA A 53 -9.77 -5.53 -10.37
N ARG A 54 -10.26 -4.53 -11.12
CA ARG A 54 -11.69 -4.38 -11.42
C ARG A 54 -12.22 -5.55 -12.24
N GLU A 55 -11.50 -5.94 -13.30
CA GLU A 55 -11.86 -7.09 -14.14
C GLU A 55 -11.95 -8.39 -13.33
N ALA A 56 -11.05 -8.56 -12.37
CA ALA A 56 -11.01 -9.71 -11.46
C ALA A 56 -12.05 -9.64 -10.31
N GLY A 57 -12.69 -8.50 -10.09
CA GLY A 57 -13.51 -8.28 -8.89
C GLY A 57 -12.70 -8.30 -7.59
N ALA A 58 -11.39 -8.02 -7.66
CA ALA A 58 -10.52 -7.91 -6.51
C ALA A 58 -10.76 -6.56 -5.79
N PRO A 59 -10.80 -6.53 -4.45
CA PRO A 59 -10.93 -5.27 -3.72
C PRO A 59 -9.75 -4.34 -3.99
N ILE A 60 -10.03 -3.07 -4.27
CA ILE A 60 -9.02 -2.02 -4.42
C ILE A 60 -9.17 -1.06 -3.25
N LEU A 61 -8.13 -0.92 -2.45
CA LEU A 61 -8.07 0.04 -1.36
C LEU A 61 -7.11 1.17 -1.73
N LEU A 62 -7.64 2.39 -1.76
CA LEU A 62 -6.90 3.60 -2.02
C LEU A 62 -6.49 4.20 -0.67
N VAL A 63 -5.20 4.12 -0.37
CA VAL A 63 -4.62 4.59 0.87
C VAL A 63 -4.07 6.00 0.66
N THR A 64 -4.49 6.96 1.48
CA THR A 64 -4.02 8.36 1.42
C THR A 64 -3.50 8.81 2.77
N THR A 65 -2.57 9.75 2.77
CA THR A 65 -2.04 10.39 3.96
C THR A 65 -2.58 11.80 4.08
N GLU A 66 -3.27 12.08 5.19
CA GLU A 66 -3.72 13.43 5.53
C GLU A 66 -3.55 13.68 7.04
N HIS A 67 -3.21 14.92 7.40
CA HIS A 67 -2.95 15.34 8.76
C HIS A 67 -3.89 16.47 9.22
N SER A 68 -4.18 16.50 10.51
CA SER A 68 -4.99 17.55 11.13
C SER A 68 -4.14 18.81 11.36
N ARG A 69 -4.75 19.97 11.13
CA ARG A 69 -4.11 21.28 11.32
C ARG A 69 -3.83 21.62 12.80
N ASP A 70 -4.50 20.94 13.73
CA ASP A 70 -4.34 21.12 15.18
C ASP A 70 -3.13 20.38 15.77
N ARG A 71 -2.28 19.79 14.90
CA ARG A 71 -1.07 19.03 15.26
C ARG A 71 -1.31 17.67 15.91
N SER A 72 -2.56 17.26 16.13
CA SER A 72 -2.90 16.01 16.82
C SER A 72 -2.42 14.75 16.09
N THR A 73 -2.26 14.82 14.77
CA THR A 73 -1.82 13.69 13.94
C THR A 73 -0.44 13.89 13.34
N TRP A 74 0.29 14.94 13.70
CA TRP A 74 1.61 15.21 13.15
C TRP A 74 2.59 14.08 13.50
N THR A 75 3.54 13.83 12.61
CA THR A 75 4.67 12.95 12.89
C THR A 75 5.68 13.65 13.80
N LEU A 76 6.66 12.89 14.31
CA LEU A 76 7.72 13.48 15.13
C LEU A 76 8.52 14.54 14.35
N SER A 77 8.89 14.26 13.09
CA SER A 77 9.61 15.22 12.26
C SER A 77 8.81 16.50 12.02
N MET A 78 7.50 16.40 11.76
CA MET A 78 6.65 17.59 11.62
C MET A 78 6.60 18.43 12.90
N LEU A 79 6.58 17.79 14.07
CA LEU A 79 6.59 18.48 15.36
C LEU A 79 7.94 19.13 15.65
N ASP A 80 9.05 18.42 15.35
CA ASP A 80 10.41 18.89 15.56
C ASP A 80 10.77 20.06 14.63
N ASP A 81 10.35 19.99 13.37
CA ASP A 81 10.57 21.04 12.36
C ASP A 81 9.54 22.18 12.43
N ASP A 82 8.53 22.04 13.29
CA ASP A 82 7.37 22.93 13.40
C ASP A 82 6.64 23.17 12.05
N GLN A 83 6.71 22.18 11.16
CA GLN A 83 6.23 22.28 9.79
C GLN A 83 5.36 21.07 9.44
N GLY A 84 4.06 21.31 9.27
CA GLY A 84 3.13 20.32 8.77
C GLY A 84 2.96 20.35 7.25
N TYR A 85 2.47 19.25 6.70
CA TYR A 85 2.17 19.06 5.28
C TYR A 85 1.01 18.05 5.16
N LEU A 86 0.44 17.93 3.95
CA LEU A 86 -0.71 17.06 3.64
C LEU A 86 -1.92 17.32 4.56
N PHE A 87 -2.39 18.55 4.68
CA PHE A 87 -3.54 18.81 5.55
C PHE A 87 -4.87 18.44 4.89
N HIS A 88 -5.82 18.00 5.72
CA HIS A 88 -7.18 17.72 5.26
C HIS A 88 -7.79 18.85 4.43
N GLY A 89 -8.23 18.50 3.22
CA GLY A 89 -8.87 19.41 2.28
C GLY A 89 -7.93 20.32 1.48
N ASP A 90 -6.61 20.18 1.64
CA ASP A 90 -5.66 20.91 0.80
C ASP A 90 -5.68 20.34 -0.63
N PRO A 91 -5.65 21.19 -1.68
CA PRO A 91 -5.65 20.70 -3.06
C PRO A 91 -4.53 19.71 -3.38
N SER A 92 -3.38 19.84 -2.69
CA SER A 92 -2.24 18.95 -2.86
C SER A 92 -2.46 17.54 -2.29
N THR A 93 -3.46 17.33 -1.42
CA THR A 93 -3.82 15.99 -0.94
C THR A 93 -4.78 15.26 -1.88
N ALA A 94 -5.25 15.92 -2.94
CA ALA A 94 -6.05 15.27 -3.96
C ALA A 94 -5.28 14.11 -4.60
N VAL A 95 -5.99 13.02 -4.85
CA VAL A 95 -5.48 11.91 -5.66
C VAL A 95 -5.16 12.44 -7.06
N VAL A 96 -4.05 11.98 -7.63
CA VAL A 96 -3.62 12.37 -8.98
C VAL A 96 -4.75 12.19 -9.99
N HIS A 97 -4.96 13.21 -10.82
CA HIS A 97 -6.08 13.27 -11.75
C HIS A 97 -6.03 12.20 -12.87
N GLU A 98 -4.87 11.60 -13.11
CA GLU A 98 -4.68 10.51 -14.07
C GLU A 98 -5.28 9.19 -13.60
N LEU A 99 -5.50 9.02 -12.29
CA LEU A 99 -6.02 7.78 -11.73
C LEU A 99 -7.55 7.81 -11.66
N ASP A 100 -8.21 6.93 -12.42
CA ASP A 100 -9.64 6.65 -12.19
C ASP A 100 -9.79 5.94 -10.84
N THR A 101 -10.46 6.59 -9.89
CA THR A 101 -10.71 6.06 -8.53
C THR A 101 -12.05 5.34 -8.40
N SER A 102 -12.79 5.16 -9.50
CA SER A 102 -14.10 4.50 -9.51
C SER A 102 -14.01 3.09 -8.93
N GLY A 103 -14.88 2.79 -7.97
CA GLY A 103 -14.96 1.48 -7.31
C GLY A 103 -13.89 1.23 -6.25
N MET A 104 -13.00 2.19 -5.97
CA MET A 104 -11.99 2.06 -4.91
C MET A 104 -12.56 2.40 -3.54
N THR A 105 -12.04 1.74 -2.50
CA THR A 105 -12.39 2.03 -1.11
C THR A 105 -11.27 2.84 -0.45
N GLY A 106 -11.58 4.05 0.04
CA GLY A 106 -10.62 4.89 0.73
C GLY A 106 -10.19 4.35 2.11
N VAL A 107 -8.91 4.51 2.42
CA VAL A 107 -8.29 4.29 3.74
C VAL A 107 -7.36 5.46 4.02
N GLU A 108 -7.70 6.29 5.00
CA GLU A 108 -6.83 7.39 5.41
C GLU A 108 -5.85 6.92 6.49
N LYS A 109 -4.58 7.30 6.36
CA LYS A 109 -3.53 7.07 7.36
C LYS A 109 -2.85 8.39 7.74
N THR A 110 -2.17 8.36 8.89
CA THR A 110 -1.38 9.50 9.39
C THR A 110 0.08 9.10 9.64
N ARG A 111 0.48 7.89 9.24
CA ARG A 111 1.82 7.31 9.42
C ARG A 111 2.22 6.57 8.16
N ASP A 112 3.47 6.14 8.07
CA ASP A 112 3.99 5.43 6.90
C ASP A 112 3.21 4.14 6.62
N SER A 113 2.91 3.38 7.67
CA SER A 113 2.13 2.15 7.58
C SER A 113 0.65 2.41 7.30
N ALA A 114 0.11 1.77 6.26
CA ALA A 114 -1.33 1.74 6.01
C ALA A 114 -2.12 0.98 7.10
N TRP A 115 -1.44 0.27 7.99
CA TRP A 115 -2.04 -0.50 9.08
C TRP A 115 -2.17 0.31 10.38
N PHE A 116 -1.29 1.29 10.58
CA PHE A 116 -1.17 1.98 11.85
C PHE A 116 -2.28 3.02 12.03
N GLY A 117 -3.14 2.81 13.03
CA GLY A 117 -4.23 3.75 13.34
C GLY A 117 -5.36 3.74 12.31
N THR A 118 -5.41 2.74 11.42
CA THR A 118 -6.48 2.55 10.43
C THR A 118 -7.31 1.30 10.74
N ASP A 119 -8.35 1.06 9.95
CA ASP A 119 -9.16 -0.17 10.00
C ASP A 119 -8.80 -1.16 8.87
N LEU A 120 -7.63 -1.02 8.23
CA LEU A 120 -7.20 -1.86 7.10
C LEU A 120 -7.25 -3.36 7.43
N ALA A 121 -6.68 -3.77 8.58
CA ALA A 121 -6.68 -5.18 9.00
C ALA A 121 -8.10 -5.74 9.18
N LEU A 122 -9.02 -4.94 9.70
CA LEU A 122 -10.42 -5.31 9.87
C LEU A 122 -11.10 -5.49 8.51
N ARG A 123 -10.88 -4.56 7.57
CA ARG A 123 -11.43 -4.62 6.21
C ARG A 123 -10.94 -5.84 5.45
N LEU A 124 -9.63 -6.08 5.40
CA LEU A 124 -9.05 -7.22 4.70
C LEU A 124 -9.58 -8.54 5.26
N ARG A 125 -9.64 -8.69 6.60
CA ARG A 125 -10.20 -9.87 7.24
C ARG A 125 -11.67 -10.09 6.88
N ASN A 126 -12.50 -9.05 6.91
CA ASN A 126 -13.93 -9.15 6.58
C ASN A 126 -14.15 -9.48 5.09
N LEU A 127 -13.23 -9.09 4.23
CA LEU A 127 -13.22 -9.44 2.81
C LEU A 127 -12.64 -10.83 2.54
N GLY A 128 -12.10 -11.51 3.56
CA GLY A 128 -11.42 -12.80 3.40
C GLY A 128 -10.09 -12.69 2.63
N VAL A 129 -9.46 -11.51 2.63
CA VAL A 129 -8.19 -11.25 1.94
C VAL A 129 -7.02 -11.74 2.79
N ASP A 130 -6.16 -12.56 2.19
CA ASP A 130 -4.93 -13.08 2.78
C ASP A 130 -3.67 -12.64 2.01
N ARG A 131 -3.83 -11.94 0.88
CA ARG A 131 -2.74 -11.39 0.07
C ARG A 131 -3.02 -9.96 -0.38
N VAL A 132 -1.96 -9.16 -0.44
CA VAL A 132 -2.01 -7.80 -0.98
C VAL A 132 -0.95 -7.60 -2.04
N LEU A 133 -1.37 -7.01 -3.17
CA LEU A 133 -0.48 -6.35 -4.12
C LEU A 133 -0.34 -4.89 -3.68
N ILE A 134 0.88 -4.38 -3.61
CA ILE A 134 1.15 -3.01 -3.13
C ILE A 134 1.81 -2.22 -4.26
N ALA A 135 1.22 -1.07 -4.57
CA ALA A 135 1.70 -0.10 -5.55
C ALA A 135 1.52 1.32 -5.00
N GLY A 136 2.30 2.28 -5.49
CA GLY A 136 2.29 3.67 -5.05
C GLY A 136 3.65 4.19 -4.59
N VAL A 137 3.64 5.22 -3.75
CA VAL A 137 4.86 5.95 -3.35
C VAL A 137 4.87 6.27 -1.85
N SER A 138 6.01 6.58 -1.22
CA SER A 138 7.37 6.31 -1.71
C SER A 138 7.85 4.93 -1.26
N THR A 139 8.63 4.25 -2.10
CA THR A 139 9.03 2.86 -1.86
C THR A 139 9.74 2.64 -0.52
N HIS A 140 10.71 3.48 -0.17
CA HIS A 140 11.54 3.34 1.03
C HIS A 140 10.76 3.53 2.35
N ALA A 141 9.64 4.24 2.29
CA ALA A 141 8.83 4.63 3.44
C ALA A 141 7.49 3.89 3.45
N CYS A 142 6.42 4.50 2.93
CA CYS A 142 5.04 4.02 3.07
C CYS A 142 4.84 2.62 2.49
N ILE A 143 5.40 2.33 1.31
CA ILE A 143 5.29 1.02 0.68
C ILE A 143 6.01 -0.03 1.51
N ALA A 144 7.28 0.20 1.86
CA ALA A 144 8.06 -0.75 2.63
C ALA A 144 7.50 -0.99 4.03
N GLN A 145 7.09 0.06 4.74
CA GLN A 145 6.50 -0.09 6.07
C GLN A 145 5.16 -0.85 5.99
N THR A 146 4.31 -0.54 5.01
CA THR A 146 3.07 -1.27 4.78
C THR A 146 3.31 -2.74 4.44
N ALA A 147 4.35 -3.06 3.66
CA ALA A 147 4.74 -4.42 3.33
C ALA A 147 5.25 -5.20 4.57
N ARG A 148 6.10 -4.58 5.40
CA ARG A 148 6.56 -5.18 6.67
C ARG A 148 5.42 -5.47 7.63
N ASP A 149 4.49 -4.53 7.74
CA ASP A 149 3.35 -4.69 8.64
C ASP A 149 2.35 -5.72 8.10
N ALA A 150 2.23 -5.89 6.77
CA ALA A 150 1.47 -6.99 6.20
C ALA A 150 1.99 -8.35 6.69
N TYR A 151 3.33 -8.54 6.67
CA TYR A 151 3.97 -9.73 7.24
C TYR A 151 3.61 -9.90 8.72
N ALA A 152 3.69 -8.84 9.53
CA ALA A 152 3.33 -8.88 10.96
C ALA A 152 1.84 -9.23 11.18
N HIS A 153 0.97 -8.87 10.23
CA HIS A 153 -0.45 -9.18 10.25
C HIS A 153 -0.81 -10.56 9.65
N ASN A 154 0.18 -11.39 9.28
CA ASN A 154 -0.01 -12.66 8.57
C ASN A 154 -0.72 -12.50 7.21
N VAL A 155 -0.53 -11.37 6.53
CA VAL A 155 -1.00 -11.11 5.18
C VAL A 155 0.20 -11.13 4.23
N ARG A 156 0.12 -11.92 3.16
CA ARG A 156 1.23 -12.00 2.20
C ARG A 156 1.26 -10.74 1.35
N ALA A 157 2.40 -10.05 1.32
CA ALA A 157 2.57 -8.88 0.47
C ALA A 157 3.43 -9.20 -0.76
N ALA A 158 3.05 -8.64 -1.89
CA ALA A 158 3.93 -8.50 -3.04
C ALA A 158 3.95 -7.04 -3.50
N VAL A 159 5.14 -6.46 -3.61
CA VAL A 159 5.35 -5.12 -4.16
C VAL A 159 5.46 -5.25 -5.67
N VAL A 160 4.70 -4.44 -6.42
CA VAL A 160 4.72 -4.45 -7.88
C VAL A 160 5.79 -3.46 -8.35
N GLU A 161 6.91 -3.97 -8.85
CA GLU A 161 8.12 -3.18 -9.09
C GLU A 161 7.93 -2.06 -10.11
N ASP A 162 7.10 -2.30 -11.13
CA ASP A 162 6.78 -1.31 -12.17
C ASP A 162 5.84 -0.20 -11.66
N ALA A 163 5.17 -0.42 -10.53
CA ALA A 163 4.13 0.46 -10.01
C ALA A 163 4.51 1.10 -8.66
N VAL A 164 5.82 1.18 -8.38
CA VAL A 164 6.35 1.90 -7.22
C VAL A 164 7.49 2.82 -7.63
N ALA A 165 7.65 3.92 -6.90
CA ALA A 165 8.75 4.85 -7.11
C ALA A 165 9.18 5.53 -5.82
N ASP A 166 10.31 6.20 -5.90
CA ASP A 166 10.91 6.93 -4.81
C ASP A 166 11.62 8.18 -5.35
N GLU A 167 11.82 9.16 -4.47
CA GLU A 167 12.64 10.33 -4.78
C GLU A 167 14.10 9.93 -5.07
N ARG A 168 14.56 8.85 -4.42
CA ARG A 168 15.93 8.31 -4.56
C ARG A 168 15.90 6.85 -4.96
N THR A 169 16.19 6.58 -6.23
CA THR A 169 16.19 5.24 -6.81
C THR A 169 17.13 4.27 -6.11
N GLU A 170 18.28 4.73 -5.60
CA GLU A 170 19.23 3.89 -4.86
C GLU A 170 18.70 3.45 -3.48
N HIS A 171 17.95 4.32 -2.80
CA HIS A 171 17.24 3.98 -1.56
C HIS A 171 16.15 2.94 -1.82
N MET A 172 15.36 3.16 -2.87
CA MET A 172 14.32 2.23 -3.30
C MET A 172 14.88 0.82 -3.48
N ARG A 173 15.94 0.65 -4.28
CA ARG A 173 16.54 -0.67 -4.56
C ARG A 173 17.01 -1.36 -3.29
N THR A 174 17.72 -0.63 -2.43
CA THR A 174 18.23 -1.17 -1.17
C THR A 174 17.09 -1.65 -0.27
N VAL A 175 16.00 -0.91 -0.17
CA VAL A 175 14.86 -1.29 0.67
C VAL A 175 14.11 -2.49 0.09
N LEU A 176 13.90 -2.55 -1.23
CA LEU A 176 13.28 -3.71 -1.89
C LEU A 176 14.12 -4.98 -1.67
N ASP A 177 15.45 -4.90 -1.81
CA ASP A 177 16.36 -6.02 -1.57
C ASP A 177 16.24 -6.55 -0.14
N LEU A 178 16.12 -5.65 0.85
CA LEU A 178 15.92 -6.03 2.26
C LEU A 178 14.57 -6.72 2.48
N LEU A 179 13.48 -6.20 1.92
CA LEU A 179 12.15 -6.81 2.05
C LEU A 179 12.11 -8.23 1.51
N VAL A 180 12.72 -8.45 0.34
CA VAL A 180 12.80 -9.76 -0.30
C VAL A 180 13.75 -10.68 0.48
N GLY A 181 14.94 -10.19 0.85
CA GLY A 181 15.95 -10.94 1.60
C GLY A 181 15.43 -11.46 2.94
N ASP A 182 14.67 -10.62 3.66
CA ASP A 182 14.06 -10.95 4.94
C ASP A 182 12.72 -11.69 4.80
N ARG A 183 12.27 -11.93 3.57
CA ARG A 183 11.00 -12.61 3.23
C ARG A 183 9.76 -11.92 3.81
N GLN A 184 9.83 -10.59 3.93
CA GLN A 184 8.74 -9.75 4.39
C GLN A 184 7.75 -9.45 3.26
N ALA A 185 8.23 -9.39 2.02
CA ALA A 185 7.40 -9.28 0.83
C ALA A 185 8.07 -9.93 -0.38
N GLU A 186 7.26 -10.31 -1.36
CA GLU A 186 7.74 -10.65 -2.69
C GLU A 186 7.90 -9.38 -3.54
N LEU A 187 8.81 -9.40 -4.50
CA LEU A 187 8.87 -8.42 -5.58
C LEU A 187 8.36 -9.09 -6.86
N VAL A 188 7.43 -8.44 -7.55
CA VAL A 188 6.79 -9.00 -8.75
C VAL A 188 6.71 -7.97 -9.85
N THR A 189 6.73 -8.43 -11.09
CA THR A 189 6.44 -7.62 -12.27
C THR A 189 4.95 -7.27 -12.33
N LEU A 190 4.60 -6.24 -13.10
CA LEU A 190 3.22 -5.92 -13.45
C LEU A 190 2.52 -7.12 -14.10
N GLU A 191 3.20 -7.85 -14.97
CA GLU A 191 2.66 -9.04 -15.64
C GLU A 191 2.28 -10.12 -14.60
N ASP A 192 3.18 -10.45 -13.69
CA ASP A 192 2.94 -11.42 -12.62
C ASP A 192 1.80 -10.98 -11.69
N ALA A 193 1.76 -9.69 -11.35
CA ALA A 193 0.70 -9.11 -10.54
C ALA A 193 -0.67 -9.25 -11.20
N LEU A 194 -0.78 -8.94 -12.50
CA LEU A 194 -2.02 -9.10 -13.27
C LEU A 194 -2.41 -10.58 -13.43
N ALA A 195 -1.45 -11.50 -13.49
CA ALA A 195 -1.75 -12.93 -13.48
C ALA A 195 -2.35 -13.38 -12.14
N ARG A 196 -1.82 -12.89 -11.01
CA ARG A 196 -2.32 -13.19 -9.64
C ARG A 196 -3.71 -12.63 -9.36
N LEU A 197 -4.09 -11.53 -9.99
CA LEU A 197 -5.45 -10.99 -9.85
C LEU A 197 -6.49 -11.90 -10.53
N ARG A 198 -6.10 -12.62 -11.58
CA ARG A 198 -7.00 -13.48 -12.37
C ARG A 198 -7.18 -14.90 -11.81
N SER A 199 -6.36 -15.30 -10.84
CA SER A 199 -6.36 -16.65 -10.23
C SER A 199 -7.22 -16.71 -8.98
#